data_AF-A0A1E4JQC0-F1
#
_entry.id   AF-A0A1E4JQC0-F1
#
_cell.length_a   1.000
_cell.length_b   1.000
_cell.length_c   1.000
_cell.angle_alpha   90.00
_cell.angle_beta   90.00
_cell.angle_gamma   90.00
#
_symmetry.space_group_name_H-M   'P 1'
#
loop_
_entity.id
_entity.type
_entity.pdbx_description
1 polymer ?
#
loop_
_entity_poly.entity_id
_entity_poly.type
_entity_poly.pdbx_seq_one_letter_code
_entity_poly.pdbx_strand_id
1 'polypeptide(L)'
;MSMIAVFIGRLFIALIFVVSGINKLIHVNDTSAMISAADLPGWLAVPTGLFELIAGVCIALGIYARAFSLLLAAFVLLTILFFHRDFTDPVQAMAAMKNLAIAGGLLCLFGYGHTRWSYDALRRRRRDEIELHEAELRAARAEGQAEAVGAPVVVKRPWWRF
;
A
#
# COMPACT_ATOMS: atom_id res chain seq x y z
N MET A 1 -19.69 8.49 6.97
CA MET A 1 -20.33 7.16 6.86
C MET A 1 -19.46 6.14 6.10
N SER A 2 -18.80 6.48 4.97
CA SER A 2 -17.98 5.53 4.19
C SER A 2 -16.64 5.09 4.81
N MET A 3 -16.04 5.89 5.71
CA MET A 3 -14.69 5.61 6.24
C MET A 3 -14.63 4.43 7.23
N ILE A 4 -15.65 4.28 8.08
CA ILE A 4 -15.71 3.17 9.06
C ILE A 4 -15.85 1.83 8.32
N ALA A 5 -16.72 1.77 7.30
CA ALA A 5 -16.91 0.58 6.48
C ALA A 5 -15.62 0.14 5.77
N VAL A 6 -14.84 1.08 5.23
CA VAL A 6 -13.54 0.77 4.59
C VAL A 6 -12.51 0.29 5.62
N PHE A 7 -12.47 0.88 6.81
CA PHE A 7 -11.58 0.43 7.88
C PHE A 7 -11.91 -1.00 8.34
N ILE A 8 -13.19 -1.29 8.58
CA ILE A 8 -13.66 -2.63 8.98
C ILE A 8 -13.41 -3.64 7.85
N GLY A 9 -13.71 -3.29 6.60
CA GLY A 9 -13.44 -4.16 5.45
C GLY A 9 -11.96 -4.50 5.31
N ARG A 10 -11.07 -3.52 5.51
CA ARG A 10 -9.62 -3.74 5.51
C ARG A 10 -9.19 -4.67 6.63
N LEU A 11 -9.76 -4.51 7.83
CA LEU A 11 -9.47 -5.36 8.98
C LEU A 11 -9.92 -6.80 8.75
N PHE A 12 -11.09 -7.01 8.17
CA PHE A 12 -11.60 -8.36 7.86
C PHE A 12 -10.75 -9.07 6.80
N ILE A 13 -10.37 -8.37 5.73
CA ILE A 13 -9.46 -8.93 4.72
C ILE A 13 -8.11 -9.28 5.36
N ALA A 14 -7.54 -8.36 6.15
CA ALA A 14 -6.27 -8.58 6.83
C ALA A 14 -6.32 -9.77 7.79
N LEU A 15 -7.41 -9.93 8.55
CA LEU A 15 -7.57 -11.01 9.52
C LEU A 15 -7.42 -12.38 8.89
N ILE A 16 -7.98 -12.59 7.69
CA ILE A 16 -7.88 -13.85 6.95
C ILE A 16 -6.41 -14.20 6.68
N PHE A 17 -5.61 -13.23 6.24
CA PHE A 17 -4.19 -13.45 5.94
C PHE A 17 -3.33 -13.61 7.19
N VAL A 18 -3.63 -12.88 8.27
CA VAL A 18 -2.91 -13.04 9.55
C VAL A 18 -3.13 -14.43 10.10
N VAL A 19 -4.39 -14.89 10.16
CA VAL A 19 -4.73 -16.23 10.65
C VAL A 19 -4.15 -17.30 9.74
N SER A 20 -4.26 -17.14 8.41
CA SER A 20 -3.67 -18.06 7.43
C SER A 20 -2.15 -18.17 7.59
N GLY A 21 -1.46 -17.03 7.70
CA GLY A 21 0.00 -16.97 7.84
C GLY A 21 0.47 -17.62 9.14
N ILE A 22 -0.19 -17.35 10.26
CA ILE A 22 0.11 -18.01 11.54
C ILE A 22 -0.08 -19.53 11.41
N ASN A 23 -1.19 -19.97 10.83
CA ASN A 23 -1.49 -21.39 10.69
C ASN A 23 -0.41 -22.10 9.85
N LYS A 24 0.03 -21.49 8.74
CA LYS A 24 1.14 -22.01 7.91
C LYS A 24 2.48 -22.07 8.63
N LEU A 25 2.73 -21.14 9.55
CA LEU A 25 3.96 -21.09 10.36
C LEU A 25 3.94 -22.06 11.55
N ILE A 26 2.76 -22.43 12.06
CA ILE A 26 2.62 -23.48 13.08
C ILE A 26 2.69 -24.87 12.40
N HIS A 27 2.00 -25.03 11.28
CA HIS A 27 1.89 -26.28 10.53
C HIS A 27 2.76 -26.27 9.27
N VAL A 28 4.06 -26.00 9.45
CA VAL A 28 5.02 -25.91 8.33
C VAL A 28 5.13 -27.25 7.61
N ASN A 29 5.15 -28.37 8.34
CA ASN A 29 5.26 -29.70 7.74
C ASN A 29 4.06 -29.99 6.81
N ASP A 30 2.84 -29.77 7.29
CA ASP A 30 1.61 -29.99 6.51
C ASP A 30 1.57 -29.07 5.28
N THR A 31 1.94 -27.81 5.46
CA THR A 31 2.02 -26.83 4.36
C THR A 31 3.09 -27.21 3.34
N SER A 32 4.25 -27.70 3.78
CA SER A 32 5.34 -28.13 2.89
C SER A 32 4.96 -29.38 2.09
N ALA A 33 4.21 -30.30 2.69
CA ALA A 33 3.68 -31.49 2.03
C ALA A 33 2.65 -31.10 0.96
N MET A 34 1.76 -30.17 1.28
CA MET A 34 0.78 -29.64 0.33
C MET A 34 1.46 -28.94 -0.85
N ILE A 35 2.46 -28.08 -0.59
CA ILE A 35 3.23 -27.37 -1.64
C ILE A 35 4.00 -28.36 -2.51
N SER A 36 4.61 -29.38 -1.91
CA SER A 36 5.32 -30.42 -2.65
C SER A 36 4.38 -31.25 -3.52
N ALA A 37 3.14 -31.48 -3.09
CA ALA A 37 2.11 -32.13 -3.90
C ALA A 37 1.64 -31.28 -5.10
N ALA A 38 1.93 -29.97 -5.10
CA ALA A 38 1.67 -29.06 -6.21
C ALA A 38 2.91 -28.83 -7.11
N ASP A 39 3.90 -29.74 -7.08
CA ASP A 39 5.17 -29.66 -7.81
C ASP A 39 6.02 -28.41 -7.48
N LEU A 40 5.80 -27.80 -6.32
CA LEU A 40 6.55 -26.65 -5.84
C LEU A 40 7.53 -27.05 -4.74
N PRO A 41 8.66 -26.33 -4.58
CA PRO A 41 9.62 -26.66 -3.54
C PRO A 41 9.02 -26.46 -2.14
N GLY A 42 9.00 -27.50 -1.30
CA GLY A 42 8.41 -27.45 0.04
C GLY A 42 9.00 -26.39 0.98
N TRP A 43 10.23 -25.90 0.72
CA TRP A 43 10.84 -24.80 1.49
C TRP A 43 10.11 -23.47 1.33
N LEU A 44 9.24 -23.32 0.32
CA LEU A 44 8.38 -22.14 0.15
C LEU A 44 7.30 -22.00 1.24
N ALA A 45 7.04 -23.03 2.05
CA ALA A 45 6.05 -22.97 3.13
C ALA A 45 6.33 -21.82 4.12
N VAL A 46 7.60 -21.66 4.53
CA VAL A 46 7.98 -20.63 5.51
C VAL A 46 7.95 -19.22 4.90
N PRO A 47 8.55 -18.94 3.73
CA PRO A 47 8.45 -17.65 3.06
C PRO A 47 7.01 -17.23 2.76
N THR A 48 6.16 -18.15 2.32
CA THR A 48 4.76 -17.84 1.99
C THR A 48 3.92 -17.54 3.23
N GLY A 49 4.08 -18.31 4.31
CA GLY A 49 3.43 -18.03 5.59
C GLY A 49 3.86 -16.69 6.19
N LEU A 50 5.18 -16.41 6.17
CA LEU A 50 5.71 -15.14 6.65
C LEU A 50 5.24 -13.96 5.78
N PHE A 51 5.21 -14.13 4.46
CA PHE A 51 4.71 -13.13 3.53
C PHE A 51 3.23 -12.80 3.80
N GLU A 52 2.36 -13.81 3.94
CA GLU A 52 0.94 -13.60 4.25
C GLU A 52 0.75 -12.87 5.58
N LEU A 53 1.53 -13.23 6.60
CA LEU A 53 1.46 -12.60 7.91
C LEU A 53 1.85 -11.12 7.85
N ILE A 54 3.02 -10.82 7.26
CA ILE A 54 3.53 -9.45 7.13
C ILE A 54 2.57 -8.62 6.27
N ALA A 55 2.15 -9.15 5.13
CA ALA A 55 1.26 -8.44 4.21
C ALA A 55 -0.12 -8.19 4.85
N GLY A 56 -0.67 -9.16 5.59
CA GLY A 56 -1.90 -9.00 6.37
C GLY A 56 -1.78 -7.90 7.42
N VAL A 57 -0.70 -7.87 8.19
CA VAL A 57 -0.45 -6.81 9.20
C VAL A 57 -0.27 -5.44 8.54
N CYS A 58 0.49 -5.36 7.43
CA CYS A 58 0.67 -4.12 6.67
C CYS A 58 -0.67 -3.58 6.14
N ILE A 59 -1.53 -4.45 5.63
CA ILE A 59 -2.89 -4.07 5.21
C ILE A 59 -3.72 -3.62 6.42
N ALA A 60 -3.71 -4.33 7.55
CA ALA A 60 -4.43 -3.93 8.76
C ALA A 60 -4.05 -2.52 9.23
N LEU A 61 -2.73 -2.25 9.31
CA LEU A 61 -2.17 -0.97 9.72
C LEU A 61 -2.30 0.12 8.64
N GLY A 62 -2.56 -0.25 7.38
CA GLY A 62 -2.68 0.69 6.27
C GLY A 62 -1.34 1.20 5.74
N ILE A 63 -0.25 0.47 6.02
CA ILE A 63 1.13 0.77 5.60
C ILE A 63 1.36 0.06 4.26
N TYR A 64 1.65 0.80 3.18
CA TYR A 64 1.81 0.24 1.82
C TYR A 64 0.64 -0.65 1.37
N ALA A 65 -0.58 -0.39 1.85
CA ALA A 65 -1.72 -1.26 1.65
C ALA A 65 -2.02 -1.52 0.17
N ARG A 66 -1.73 -0.58 -0.75
CA ARG A 66 -1.89 -0.78 -2.20
C ARG A 66 -0.89 -1.80 -2.78
N ALA A 67 0.37 -1.72 -2.39
CA ALA A 67 1.38 -2.63 -2.90
C ALA A 67 1.09 -4.05 -2.39
N PHE A 68 0.86 -4.19 -1.08
CA PHE A 68 0.54 -5.47 -0.47
C PHE A 68 -0.80 -6.04 -0.96
N SER A 69 -1.83 -5.22 -1.18
CA SER A 69 -3.10 -5.73 -1.70
C SER A 69 -2.97 -6.30 -3.10
N LEU A 70 -2.17 -5.67 -3.97
CA LEU A 70 -1.91 -6.18 -5.31
C LEU A 70 -1.08 -7.48 -5.29
N LEU A 71 -0.01 -7.52 -4.48
CA LEU A 71 0.80 -8.74 -4.34
C LEU A 71 -0.03 -9.89 -3.75
N LEU A 72 -0.82 -9.64 -2.71
CA LEU A 72 -1.72 -10.63 -2.11
C LEU A 72 -2.79 -11.09 -3.10
N ALA A 73 -3.34 -10.20 -3.93
CA ALA A 73 -4.32 -10.60 -4.94
C ALA A 73 -3.69 -11.54 -5.97
N ALA A 74 -2.49 -11.20 -6.47
CA ALA A 74 -1.75 -12.06 -7.38
C ALA A 74 -1.41 -13.41 -6.72
N PHE A 75 -0.97 -13.39 -5.47
CA PHE A 75 -0.67 -14.59 -4.70
C PHE A 75 -1.91 -15.50 -4.54
N VAL A 76 -3.06 -14.94 -4.18
CA VAL A 76 -4.32 -15.69 -4.03
C VAL A 76 -4.80 -16.26 -5.37
N LEU A 77 -4.63 -15.53 -6.48
CA LEU A 77 -4.93 -16.08 -7.80
C LEU A 77 -4.00 -17.24 -8.16
N LEU A 78 -2.72 -17.14 -7.80
CA LEU A 78 -1.76 -18.22 -8.00
C LEU A 78 -2.15 -19.46 -7.18
N THR A 79 -2.58 -19.31 -5.93
CA THR A 79 -3.01 -20.46 -5.12
C THR A 79 -4.26 -21.14 -5.67
N ILE A 80 -5.17 -20.41 -6.30
CA ILE A 80 -6.30 -21.02 -7.02
C ILE A 80 -5.79 -21.90 -8.18
N LEU A 81 -4.88 -21.38 -9.01
CA LEU A 81 -4.37 -22.07 -10.20
C LEU A 81 -3.55 -23.33 -9.88
N PHE A 82 -2.82 -23.32 -8.76
CA PHE A 82 -1.97 -24.45 -8.35
C PHE A 82 -2.72 -25.47 -7.48
N PHE A 83 -3.61 -25.05 -6.58
CA PHE A 83 -4.20 -25.94 -5.58
C PHE A 83 -5.67 -26.29 -5.81
N HIS A 84 -6.38 -25.60 -6.71
CA HIS A 84 -7.81 -25.82 -6.94
C HIS A 84 -8.09 -26.11 -8.41
N ARG A 85 -7.35 -27.07 -8.99
CA ARG A 85 -7.45 -27.43 -10.41
C ARG A 85 -8.62 -28.40 -10.69
N ASP A 86 -9.11 -29.11 -9.67
CA ASP A 86 -10.25 -30.02 -9.79
C ASP A 86 -11.57 -29.33 -9.43
N PHE A 87 -12.19 -28.71 -10.44
CA PHE A 87 -13.53 -28.12 -10.32
C PHE A 87 -14.66 -29.17 -10.18
N THR A 88 -14.32 -30.45 -10.28
CA THR A 88 -15.25 -31.58 -10.12
C THR A 88 -15.52 -31.90 -8.65
N ASP A 89 -14.62 -31.53 -7.74
CA ASP A 89 -14.84 -31.61 -6.30
C ASP A 89 -15.53 -30.33 -5.80
N PRO A 90 -16.77 -30.41 -5.27
CA PRO A 90 -17.49 -29.24 -4.77
C PRO A 90 -16.74 -28.50 -3.65
N VAL A 91 -15.89 -29.18 -2.88
CA VAL A 91 -15.10 -28.55 -1.80
C VAL A 91 -14.00 -27.65 -2.40
N GLN A 92 -13.30 -28.13 -3.43
CA GLN A 92 -12.27 -27.35 -4.12
C GLN A 92 -12.90 -26.18 -4.90
N ALA A 93 -14.00 -26.41 -5.59
CA ALA A 93 -14.71 -25.34 -6.30
C ALA A 93 -15.16 -24.22 -5.35
N MET A 94 -15.69 -24.56 -4.17
CA MET A 94 -16.09 -23.58 -3.16
C MET A 94 -14.90 -22.82 -2.57
N ALA A 95 -13.79 -23.51 -2.31
CA ALA A 95 -12.56 -22.87 -1.82
C ALA A 95 -11.93 -21.93 -2.87
N ALA A 96 -11.96 -22.31 -4.15
CA ALA A 96 -11.55 -21.46 -5.26
C ALA A 96 -12.41 -20.20 -5.35
N MET A 97 -13.73 -20.33 -5.26
CA MET A 97 -14.66 -19.19 -5.27
C MET A 97 -14.44 -18.25 -4.08
N LYS A 98 -14.19 -18.80 -2.88
CA LYS A 98 -13.83 -18.00 -1.70
C LYS A 98 -12.55 -17.19 -1.94
N ASN A 99 -11.51 -17.84 -2.46
CA ASN A 99 -10.24 -17.20 -2.77
C ASN A 99 -10.40 -16.13 -3.89
N LEU A 100 -11.24 -16.39 -4.89
CA LEU A 100 -11.56 -15.43 -5.94
C LEU A 100 -12.27 -14.19 -5.38
N ALA A 101 -13.21 -14.37 -4.46
CA ALA A 101 -13.86 -13.25 -3.77
C ALA A 101 -12.87 -12.44 -2.92
N ILE A 102 -11.93 -13.10 -2.24
CA ILE A 102 -10.85 -12.43 -1.48
C ILE A 102 -9.95 -11.62 -2.42
N ALA A 103 -9.54 -12.19 -3.56
CA ALA A 103 -8.76 -11.48 -4.57
C ALA A 103 -9.52 -10.25 -5.11
N GLY A 104 -10.83 -10.38 -5.37
CA GLY A 104 -11.69 -9.26 -5.73
C GLY A 104 -11.74 -8.17 -4.65
N GLY A 105 -11.88 -8.55 -3.38
CA GLY A 105 -11.84 -7.61 -2.25
C GLY A 105 -10.50 -6.87 -2.13
N LEU A 106 -9.38 -7.55 -2.38
CA LEU A 106 -8.05 -6.96 -2.42
C LEU A 106 -7.85 -5.99 -3.60
N LEU A 107 -8.40 -6.31 -4.78
CA LEU A 107 -8.40 -5.43 -5.94
C LEU A 107 -9.28 -4.19 -5.70
N CYS A 108 -10.44 -4.35 -5.06
CA CYS A 108 -11.24 -3.23 -4.60
C CYS A 108 -10.42 -2.36 -3.62
N LEU A 109 -9.73 -2.96 -2.65
CA LEU A 109 -8.87 -2.23 -1.72
C LEU A 109 -7.73 -1.46 -2.44
N PHE A 110 -7.16 -2.06 -3.48
CA PHE A 110 -6.17 -1.41 -4.35
C PHE A 110 -6.76 -0.17 -5.04
N GLY A 111 -7.99 -0.28 -5.56
CA GLY A 111 -8.73 0.83 -6.20
C GLY A 111 -9.13 1.93 -5.22
N TYR A 112 -9.52 1.57 -3.99
CA TYR A 112 -9.93 2.49 -2.92
C TYR A 112 -8.77 3.09 -2.11
N GLY A 113 -7.51 2.91 -2.53
CA GLY A 113 -6.30 3.40 -1.85
C GLY A 113 -6.16 4.92 -1.65
N HIS A 114 -7.24 5.69 -1.84
CA HIS A 114 -7.37 7.13 -1.61
C HIS A 114 -8.05 7.48 -0.27
N THR A 115 -8.11 6.56 0.69
CA THR A 115 -8.58 6.93 2.03
C THR A 115 -7.57 7.89 2.68
N ARG A 116 -8.04 9.11 2.99
CA ARG A 116 -7.34 10.24 3.64
C ARG A 116 -6.54 9.88 4.91
N TRP A 117 -6.65 8.65 5.40
CA TRP A 117 -6.04 8.10 6.62
C TRP A 117 -5.04 6.95 6.36
N SER A 118 -4.57 6.76 5.13
CA SER A 118 -3.37 5.94 4.89
C SER A 118 -2.11 6.79 5.08
N TYR A 119 -1.07 6.22 5.69
CA TYR A 119 0.24 6.86 5.84
C TYR A 119 0.78 7.40 4.50
N ASP A 120 0.51 6.70 3.40
CA ASP A 120 0.90 7.14 2.05
C ASP A 120 0.18 8.43 1.61
N ALA A 121 -1.09 8.61 1.99
CA ALA A 121 -1.85 9.81 1.68
C ALA A 121 -1.36 11.00 2.52
N LEU A 122 -0.99 10.76 3.78
CA LEU A 122 -0.41 11.78 4.66
C LEU A 122 1.00 12.18 4.19
N ARG A 123 1.81 11.21 3.76
CA ARG A 123 3.17 11.45 3.23
C ARG A 123 3.14 12.25 1.93
N ARG A 124 2.18 11.97 1.03
CA ARG A 124 2.00 12.76 -0.20
C ARG A 124 1.62 14.20 0.09
N ARG A 125 0.62 14.44 0.97
CA ARG A 125 0.24 15.80 1.40
C ARG A 125 1.42 16.60 1.93
N ARG A 126 2.22 16.01 2.82
CA ARG A 126 3.40 16.69 3.36
C ARG A 126 4.44 17.02 2.30
N ARG A 127 4.60 16.18 1.27
CA ARG A 127 5.55 16.46 0.18
C ARG A 127 5.05 17.61 -0.69
N ASP A 128 3.76 17.60 -1.02
CA ASP A 128 3.13 18.64 -1.84
C ASP A 128 3.17 20.00 -1.11
N GLU A 129 2.96 20.03 0.21
CA GLU A 129 3.08 21.24 1.05
C GLU A 129 4.51 21.82 1.05
N ILE A 130 5.54 20.96 1.13
CA ILE A 130 6.94 21.40 1.08
C ILE A 130 7.29 21.96 -0.29
N GLU A 131 6.87 21.28 -1.37
CA GLU A 131 7.10 21.74 -2.74
C GLU A 131 6.43 23.09 -3.01
N LEU A 132 5.21 23.30 -2.50
CA LEU A 132 4.52 24.59 -2.55
C LEU A 132 5.26 25.68 -1.78
N HIS A 133 5.67 25.39 -0.55
CA HIS A 133 6.42 26.35 0.27
C HIS A 133 7.75 26.74 -0.37
N GLU A 134 8.46 25.78 -0.99
CA GLU A 134 9.66 26.07 -1.76
C GLU A 134 9.37 26.94 -2.99
N ALA A 135 8.26 26.69 -3.68
CA ALA A 135 7.83 27.51 -4.82
C ALA A 135 7.48 28.94 -4.39
N GLU A 136 6.79 29.12 -3.25
CA GLU A 136 6.49 30.42 -2.66
C GLU A 136 7.77 31.18 -2.26
N LEU A 137 8.73 30.50 -1.61
CA LEU A 137 10.01 31.11 -1.26
C LEU A 137 10.82 31.53 -2.49
N ARG A 138 10.77 30.75 -3.58
CA ARG A 138 11.41 31.10 -4.85
C ARG A 138 10.72 32.30 -5.49
N ALA A 139 9.39 32.36 -5.49
CA ALA A 139 8.62 33.49 -5.98
C ALA A 139 8.92 34.77 -5.20
N ALA A 140 8.89 34.72 -3.86
CA ALA A 140 9.19 35.85 -2.99
C ALA A 140 10.63 36.38 -3.19
N ARG A 141 11.61 35.49 -3.41
CA ARG A 141 12.98 35.90 -3.73
C ARG A 141 13.08 36.55 -5.11
N ALA A 142 12.36 36.05 -6.11
CA ALA A 142 12.34 36.62 -7.45
C ALA A 142 11.68 38.00 -7.47
N GLU A 143 10.56 38.16 -6.75
CA GLU A 143 9.88 39.44 -6.55
C GLU A 143 10.78 40.45 -5.84
N GLY A 144 11.43 40.05 -4.73
CA GLY A 144 12.37 40.91 -4.01
C GLY A 144 13.60 41.32 -4.85
N GLN A 145 14.09 40.44 -5.73
CA GLN A 145 15.15 40.79 -6.68
C GLN A 145 14.67 41.75 -7.78
N ALA A 146 13.46 41.55 -8.31
CA ALA A 146 12.89 42.44 -9.31
C ALA A 146 12.64 43.85 -8.74
N GLU A 147 12.16 43.92 -7.50
CA GLU A 147 11.92 45.18 -6.79
C GLU A 147 13.24 45.92 -6.49
N ALA A 148 14.30 45.19 -6.11
CA ALA A 148 15.63 45.76 -5.90
C ALA A 148 16.28 46.28 -7.20
N VAL A 149 16.00 45.66 -8.35
CA VAL A 149 16.51 46.08 -9.66
C VAL A 149 15.69 47.27 -10.22
N GLY A 150 14.39 47.31 -9.94
CA GLY A 150 13.50 48.39 -10.37
C GLY A 150 13.48 49.62 -9.47
N ALA A 151 13.97 49.51 -8.23
CA ALA A 151 14.02 50.62 -7.29
C ALA A 151 14.96 51.73 -7.80
N PRO A 152 14.48 52.99 -7.91
CA PRO A 152 15.35 54.09 -8.31
C PRO A 152 16.50 54.19 -7.32
N VAL A 153 17.74 54.21 -7.83
CA VAL A 153 18.94 54.38 -7.01
C VAL A 153 18.83 55.76 -6.34
N VAL A 154 18.41 55.79 -5.09
CA VAL A 154 18.42 57.01 -4.27
C VAL A 154 19.88 57.29 -3.95
N VAL A 155 20.54 58.04 -4.82
CA VAL A 155 21.85 58.62 -4.56
C VAL A 155 21.67 59.58 -3.40
N LYS A 156 22.00 59.14 -2.17
CA LYS A 156 22.09 60.03 -1.02
C LYS A 156 23.16 61.08 -1.35
N ARG A 157 22.70 62.28 -1.73
CA ARG A 157 23.60 63.41 -1.96
C ARG A 157 24.27 63.76 -0.63
N PRO A 158 25.60 63.87 -0.59
CA PRO A 158 26.29 64.33 0.60
C PRO A 158 25.83 65.76 0.94
N TRP A 159 25.46 65.97 2.21
CA TRP A 159 25.03 67.24 2.81
C TRP A 159 25.91 68.47 2.56
N TRP A 160 27.11 68.31 2.01
CA TRP A 160 28.08 69.40 1.75
C TRP A 160 28.01 69.98 0.33
N ARG A 161 27.20 69.41 -0.57
CA ARG A 161 27.08 69.89 -1.95
C ARG A 161 25.76 70.67 -2.11
N PHE A 162 25.83 71.97 -1.86
CA PHE A 162 24.89 72.97 -2.37
C PHE A 162 25.49 73.65 -3.60
#